data_AF-A0A955QI60-F1
#
_entry.id   AF-A0A955QI60-F1
#
_cell.length_a   1.000
_cell.length_b   1.000
_cell.length_c   1.000
_cell.angle_alpha   90.00
_cell.angle_beta   90.00
_cell.angle_gamma   90.00
#
_symmetry.space_group_name_H-M   'P 1'
#
loop_
_entity.id
_entity.type
_entity.pdbx_description
1 polymer ?
#
loop_
_entity_poly.entity_id
_entity_poly.type
_entity_poly.pdbx_seq_one_letter_code
_entity_poly.pdbx_strand_id
1 'polypeptide(L)' 'PPISQSHDVARLCADMLRLDREEFRVLLLNAKHRVMGVHTVSIGSL' A
#
# COMPACT_ATOMS: atom_id res chain seq x y z
N PRO A 1 7.46 -0.80 -8.40
CA PRO A 1 6.66 -0.29 -9.55
C PRO A 1 6.57 1.24 -9.47
N PRO A 2 6.60 2.00 -10.58
CA PRO A 2 6.32 3.44 -10.55
C PRO A 2 4.84 3.69 -10.21
N ILE A 3 4.59 4.61 -9.30
CA ILE A 3 3.25 5.09 -8.95
C ILE A 3 3.06 6.45 -9.60
N SER A 4 2.09 6.58 -10.51
CA SER A 4 1.74 7.87 -11.12
C SER A 4 0.31 8.29 -10.83
N GLN A 5 -0.54 7.36 -10.40
CA GLN A 5 -1.95 7.60 -10.10
C GLN A 5 -2.47 6.66 -9.02
N SER A 6 -3.59 7.02 -8.41
CA SER A 6 -4.19 6.27 -7.28
C SER A 6 -4.51 4.82 -7.62
N HIS A 7 -4.90 4.53 -8.88
CA HIS A 7 -5.21 3.16 -9.29
C HIS A 7 -3.97 2.24 -9.30
N ASP A 8 -2.75 2.78 -9.40
CA ASP A 8 -1.52 1.99 -9.27
C ASP A 8 -1.34 1.48 -7.84
N VAL A 9 -1.64 2.34 -6.86
CA VAL A 9 -1.62 1.98 -5.44
C VAL A 9 -2.71 0.97 -5.14
N ALA A 10 -3.92 1.17 -5.65
CA ALA A 10 -5.03 0.23 -5.47
C ALA A 10 -4.71 -1.17 -6.01
N ARG A 11 -4.05 -1.27 -7.18
CA ARG A 11 -3.59 -2.56 -7.72
C ARG A 11 -2.50 -3.20 -6.88
N LEU A 12 -1.57 -2.41 -6.35
CA LEU A 12 -0.51 -2.92 -5.48
C LEU A 12 -1.07 -3.48 -4.16
N CYS A 13 -2.11 -2.82 -3.63
CA CYS A 13 -2.79 -3.19 -2.39
C CYS A 13 -4.03 -4.06 -2.63
N ALA A 14 -4.14 -4.73 -3.78
CA ALA A 14 -5.34 -5.50 -4.14
C ALA A 14 -5.60 -6.67 -3.17
N ASP A 15 -4.57 -7.17 -2.48
CA ASP A 15 -4.70 -8.18 -1.43
C ASP A 15 -5.49 -7.66 -0.22
N MET A 16 -5.49 -6.35 0.03
CA MET A 16 -6.20 -5.74 1.16
C MET A 16 -7.72 -5.93 1.09
N LEU A 17 -8.28 -6.26 -0.07
CA LEU A 17 -9.71 -6.55 -0.25
C LEU A 17 -10.17 -7.83 0.45
N ARG A 18 -9.25 -8.70 0.85
CA ARG A 18 -9.54 -10.03 1.42
C ARG A 18 -8.95 -10.23 2.81
N LEU A 19 -8.56 -9.15 3.48
CA LEU A 19 -8.02 -9.24 4.82
C LEU A 19 -9.13 -9.56 5.83
N ASP A 20 -8.84 -10.45 6.76
CA ASP A 20 -9.75 -10.75 7.87
C ASP A 20 -9.87 -9.59 8.86
N ARG A 21 -8.91 -8.64 8.84
CA ARG A 21 -8.85 -7.47 9.72
C ARG A 21 -8.41 -6.25 8.92
N GLU A 22 -8.90 -5.08 9.34
CA GLU A 22 -8.44 -3.80 8.81
C GLU A 22 -6.92 -3.65 8.99
N GLU A 23 -6.22 -3.23 7.95
CA GLU A 23 -4.80 -2.92 8.00
C GLU A 23 -4.56 -1.50 7.49
N PHE A 24 -3.68 -0.77 8.16
CA PHE A 24 -3.13 0.47 7.64
C PHE A 24 -1.71 0.22 7.14
N ARG A 25 -1.48 0.48 5.85
CA ARG A 25 -0.20 0.24 5.18
C ARG A 25 0.39 1.54 4.65
N VAL A 26 1.71 1.63 4.71
CA VAL A 26 2.51 2.73 4.14
C VAL A 26 3.37 2.20 3.00
N LEU A 27 3.35 2.91 1.88
CA LEU A 27 4.23 2.65 0.73
C LEU A 27 5.42 3.61 0.81
N LEU A 28 6.62 3.05 0.85
CA LEU A 28 7.85 3.85 0.75
C LEU A 28 8.19 4.02 -0.73
N LEU A 29 8.30 5.26 -1.19
CA LEU A 29 8.65 5.60 -2.56
C LEU A 29 10.03 6.26 -2.61
N ASN A 30 10.80 5.98 -3.66
CA ASN A 30 11.99 6.78 -3.97
C ASN A 30 11.61 8.08 -4.70
N ALA A 31 12.61 8.93 -4.95
CA ALA A 31 12.44 10.20 -5.67
C ALA A 31 11.92 10.08 -7.12
N LYS A 32 11.82 8.87 -7.67
CA LYS A 32 11.23 8.57 -8.99
C LYS A 32 9.86 7.90 -8.87
N HIS A 33 9.22 8.04 -7.71
CA HIS A 33 7.93 7.43 -7.34
C HIS A 33 7.90 5.90 -7.51
N ARG A 34 9.05 5.22 -7.42
CA ARG A 34 9.10 3.77 -7.44
C ARG A 34 9.00 3.24 -6.02
N VAL A 35 8.13 2.26 -5.82
CA VAL A 35 7.98 1.54 -4.55
C VAL A 35 9.31 0.88 -4.16
N MET A 36 9.79 1.24 -2.98
CA MET A 36 10.92 0.63 -2.28
C MET A 36 10.47 -0.44 -1.28
N GLY A 37 9.29 -0.26 -0.68
CA GLY A 37 8.73 -1.19 0.30
C GLY A 37 7.28 -0.87 0.64
N VAL A 38 6.60 -1.86 1.22
CA VAL A 38 5.24 -1.73 1.77
C VAL A 38 5.27 -2.26 3.20
N HIS A 39 4.78 -1.47 4.14
CA HIS A 39 4.81 -1.82 5.56
C HIS A 39 3.41 -1.67 6.16
N THR A 40 2.95 -2.70 6.87
CA THR A 40 1.77 -2.59 7.73
C THR A 40 2.19 -1.91 9.02
N VAL A 41 1.52 -0.81 9.35
CA VAL A 41 1.80 0.01 10.54
C VAL A 41 0.70 -0.11 11.60
N SER A 42 -0.49 -0.59 11.23
CA SER A 42 -1.57 -0.94 12.17
C SER A 42 -2.38 -2.13 11.65
N ILE A 43 -2.89 -2.94 12.59
CA ILE A 43 -3.82 -4.07 12.34
C ILE A 43 -4.97 -3.97 13.34
N GLY A 44 -6.20 -3.79 12.84
CA GLY A 44 -7.38 -3.44 13.63
C GLY A 44 -7.92 -2.06 13.24
N SER A 45 -8.91 -1.57 13.98
CA SER A 45 -9.53 -0.26 13.74
C SER A 45 -8.52 0.86 13.97
N LEU A 46 -8.46 1.81 13.03
CA LEU A 46 -7.77 3.10 13.22
C LEU A 46 -8.44 4.01 14.24
#